data_AF-A0A348NPR7-F1
#
_entry.id   AF-A0A348NPR7-F1
#
_cell.length_a   1.000
_cell.length_b   1.000
_cell.length_c   1.000
_cell.angle_alpha   90.00
_cell.angle_beta   90.00
_cell.angle_gamma   90.00
#
_symmetry.space_group_name_H-M   'P 1'
#
loop_
_entity.id
_entity.type
_entity.pdbx_description
1 polymer ?
#
loop_
_entity_poly.entity_id
_entity_poly.type
_entity_poly.pdbx_seq_one_letter_code
_entity_poly.pdbx_strand_id
1 'polypeptide(L)'
;VILTIAGGKQEVLGYWLRNQLDYEPTILCIGAAIAFLTGKQVSIPKWADRIYIGWLLRIITDPKTFLPRYWSARKLRSLLKRWGTQMPQSSQH
;
A
#
# COMPACT_ATOMS: atom_id res chain seq x y z
N VAL A 1 -13.45 -11.36 9.17
CA VAL A 1 -13.14 -11.32 7.71
C VAL A 1 -11.68 -10.94 7.53
N ILE A 2 -10.93 -11.70 6.73
CA ILE A 2 -9.53 -11.38 6.43
C ILE A 2 -9.45 -10.78 5.03
N LEU A 3 -8.92 -9.56 4.92
CA LEU A 3 -8.73 -8.87 3.65
C LEU A 3 -7.24 -8.90 3.27
N THR A 4 -6.93 -9.52 2.12
CA THR A 4 -5.56 -9.69 1.59
C THR A 4 -5.33 -8.95 0.27
N ILE A 5 -5.86 -7.73 0.16
CA ILE A 5 -5.76 -6.86 -1.02
C ILE A 5 -4.72 -5.75 -0.81
N ALA A 6 -4.44 -4.92 -1.82
CA ALA A 6 -3.48 -3.82 -1.66
C ALA A 6 -4.04 -2.69 -0.77
N GLY A 7 -3.17 -2.08 0.04
CA GLY A 7 -3.49 -0.92 0.89
C GLY A 7 -4.16 0.22 0.12
N GLY A 8 -5.03 0.95 0.79
CA GLY A 8 -5.95 1.94 0.25
C GLY A 8 -7.33 1.35 -0.10
N LYS A 9 -7.38 0.23 -0.83
CA LYS A 9 -8.66 -0.42 -1.19
C LYS A 9 -9.19 -1.30 -0.07
N GLN A 10 -8.32 -1.80 0.82
CA GLN A 10 -8.72 -2.71 1.89
C GLN A 10 -9.57 -2.01 2.93
N GLU A 11 -9.21 -0.77 3.24
CA GLU A 11 -9.79 0.04 4.29
C GLU A 11 -11.18 0.51 3.85
N VAL A 12 -11.34 0.93 2.58
CA VAL A 12 -12.63 1.27 1.99
C VAL A 12 -13.56 0.06 1.96
N LEU A 13 -13.05 -1.09 1.51
CA LEU A 13 -13.83 -2.33 1.46
C LEU A 13 -14.20 -2.82 2.86
N GLY A 14 -13.27 -2.76 3.81
CA GLY A 14 -13.51 -3.15 5.20
C GLY A 14 -14.55 -2.27 5.88
N TYR A 15 -14.47 -0.95 5.68
CA TYR A 15 -15.49 -0.02 6.18
C TYR A 15 -16.87 -0.28 5.57
N TRP A 16 -16.93 -0.52 4.25
CA TRP A 16 -18.17 -0.86 3.57
C TRP A 16 -18.78 -2.16 4.11
N LEU A 17 -17.96 -3.19 4.33
CA LEU A 17 -18.40 -4.48 4.90
C LEU A 17 -18.96 -4.32 6.30
N ARG A 18 -18.30 -3.51 7.15
CA ARG A 18 -18.78 -3.23 8.51
C ARG A 18 -20.18 -2.61 8.50
N ASN A 19 -20.48 -1.73 7.56
CA ASN A 19 -21.76 -1.02 7.49
C ASN A 19 -22.88 -1.83 6.83
N GLN A 20 -22.57 -2.94 6.15
CA GLN A 20 -23.54 -3.75 5.41
C GLN A 20 -23.88 -5.07 6.12
N LEU A 21 -23.17 -5.41 7.19
CA LEU A 21 -23.41 -6.64 7.94
C LEU A 21 -24.20 -6.31 9.21
N ASP A 22 -25.23 -7.10 9.49
CA ASP A 22 -26.09 -6.94 10.67
C ASP A 22 -25.42 -7.33 12.00
N TYR A 23 -24.13 -7.69 11.95
CA TYR A 23 -23.30 -8.08 13.09
C TYR A 23 -21.99 -7.30 13.09
N GLU A 24 -21.22 -7.34 14.18
CA GLU A 24 -19.90 -6.69 14.25
C GLU A 24 -18.78 -7.65 13.79
N PRO A 25 -18.35 -7.63 12.51
CA PRO A 25 -17.24 -8.45 12.06
C PRO A 25 -15.90 -7.89 12.58
N THR A 26 -15.04 -8.77 13.10
CA THR A 26 -13.60 -8.45 13.18
C THR A 26 -13.01 -8.49 11.76
N ILE A 27 -12.55 -7.34 11.26
CA ILE A 27 -11.93 -7.21 9.93
C ILE A 27 -10.42 -7.04 10.10
N LEU A 28 -9.65 -8.00 9.56
CA LEU A 28 -8.18 -7.95 9.57
C LEU A 28 -7.65 -7.56 8.18
N CYS A 29 -7.09 -6.37 8.09
CA CYS A 29 -6.42 -5.85 6.89
C CYS A 29 -4.92 -6.14 6.99
N ILE A 30 -4.49 -7.27 6.41
CA ILE A 30 -3.09 -7.73 6.47
C ILE A 30 -2.34 -7.55 5.15
N GLY A 31 -2.96 -6.86 4.18
CA GLY A 31 -2.34 -6.63 2.88
C GLY A 31 -2.02 -7.90 2.10
N ALA A 32 -1.14 -7.76 1.12
CA ALA A 32 -0.54 -8.88 0.40
C ALA A 32 0.48 -9.67 1.26
N ALA A 33 0.58 -9.45 2.58
CA ALA A 33 1.57 -10.10 3.43
C ALA A 33 1.49 -11.64 3.37
N ILE A 34 0.29 -12.20 3.28
CA ILE A 34 0.10 -13.65 3.08
C ILE A 34 0.61 -14.10 1.70
N ALA A 35 0.44 -13.30 0.66
CA ALA A 35 0.94 -13.64 -0.68
C ALA A 35 2.48 -13.62 -0.73
N PHE A 36 3.11 -12.75 0.05
CA PHE A 36 4.55 -12.77 0.29
C PHE A 36 4.99 -14.00 1.11
N LEU A 37 4.27 -14.33 2.19
CA LEU A 37 4.57 -15.48 3.05
C LEU A 37 4.42 -16.83 2.32
N THR A 38 3.40 -16.94 1.47
CA THR A 38 3.12 -18.15 0.67
C THR A 38 4.01 -18.28 -0.56
N GLY A 39 4.93 -17.33 -0.80
CA GLY A 39 5.90 -17.40 -1.89
C GLY A 39 5.33 -17.27 -3.30
N LYS A 40 4.03 -16.94 -3.43
CA LYS A 40 3.37 -16.73 -4.74
C LYS A 40 3.69 -15.37 -5.37
N GLN A 41 4.29 -14.44 -4.62
CA GLN A 41 4.63 -13.12 -5.12
C GLN A 41 6.00 -13.15 -5.82
N VAL A 42 6.02 -12.62 -7.06
CA VAL A 42 7.16 -12.56 -7.99
C VAL A 42 8.50 -12.43 -7.26
N SER A 43 9.36 -13.43 -7.45
CA SER A 43 10.72 -13.49 -6.90
C SER A 43 11.52 -12.25 -7.29
N ILE A 44 11.52 -11.23 -6.43
CA ILE A 44 12.54 -10.19 -6.47
C ILE A 44 13.85 -10.91 -6.14
N PRO A 45 14.90 -10.77 -6.95
CA PRO A 45 16.18 -11.41 -6.65
C PRO A 45 16.62 -11.04 -5.23
N LYS A 46 16.98 -12.02 -4.40
CA LYS A 46 17.33 -11.81 -2.98
C LYS A 46 18.41 -10.75 -2.77
N TRP A 47 19.32 -10.59 -3.74
CA TRP A 47 20.35 -9.56 -3.74
C TRP A 47 19.76 -8.15 -3.89
N ALA A 48 18.74 -7.97 -4.73
CA ALA A 48 18.08 -6.69 -4.99
C ALA A 48 17.16 -6.26 -3.84
N ASP A 49 16.55 -7.23 -3.17
CA ASP A 49 15.79 -7.02 -1.94
C ASP A 49 16.72 -6.63 -0.78
N ARG A 50 17.87 -7.32 -0.64
CA ARG A 50 18.87 -7.04 0.41
C ARG A 50 19.46 -5.63 0.35
N ILE A 51 19.60 -5.05 -0.85
CA ILE A 51 20.10 -3.68 -1.04
C ILE A 51 18.95 -2.66 -1.23
N TYR A 52 17.69 -3.09 -1.04
CA TYR A 52 16.49 -2.26 -1.20
C TYR A 52 16.38 -1.54 -2.56
N ILE A 53 17.02 -2.05 -3.63
CA ILE A 53 16.96 -1.45 -4.98
C ILE A 53 15.89 -2.09 -5.88
N GLY A 54 15.04 -2.96 -5.34
CA GLY A 54 13.95 -3.58 -6.11
C GLY A 54 13.07 -2.55 -6.84
N TRP A 55 12.93 -1.33 -6.30
CA TRP A 55 12.25 -0.22 -6.95
C TRP A 55 13.00 0.30 -8.19
N LEU A 56 14.34 0.37 -8.15
CA LEU A 56 15.17 0.84 -9.26
C LEU A 56 15.19 -0.19 -10.39
N LEU A 57 15.28 -1.48 -10.04
CA LEU A 57 15.18 -2.55 -11.03
C LEU A 57 13.84 -2.53 -11.76
N ARG A 58 12.73 -2.24 -11.06
CA ARG A 58 11.42 -2.07 -11.70
C ARG A 58 11.41 -0.95 -12.74
N ILE A 59 12.07 0.18 -12.45
CA ILE A 59 12.22 1.29 -13.40
C ILE A 59 13.02 0.85 -14.63
N ILE A 60 14.08 0.06 -14.46
CA ILE A 60 14.91 -0.42 -15.57
C ILE A 60 14.16 -1.48 -16.40
N THR A 61 13.40 -2.36 -15.76
CA THR A 61 12.66 -3.43 -16.45
C THR A 61 11.46 -2.93 -17.24
N ASP A 62 10.77 -1.89 -16.77
CA ASP A 62 9.64 -1.30 -17.50
C ASP A 62 9.53 0.22 -17.26
N PRO A 63 10.39 1.03 -17.90
CA PRO A 63 10.45 2.46 -17.66
C PRO A 63 9.15 3.16 -18.03
N LYS A 64 8.42 2.69 -19.04
CA LYS A 64 7.19 3.34 -19.52
C LYS A 64 6.07 3.27 -18.49
N THR A 65 5.96 2.17 -17.77
CA THR A 65 4.92 1.98 -16.74
C THR A 65 5.32 2.60 -15.41
N PHE A 66 6.60 2.49 -15.01
CA PHE A 66 7.05 2.91 -13.67
C PHE A 66 7.47 4.39 -13.59
N LEU A 67 8.07 5.01 -14.62
CA LEU A 67 8.42 6.45 -14.59
C LEU A 67 7.24 7.36 -14.22
N PRO A 68 6.06 7.27 -14.90
CA PRO A 68 4.96 8.21 -14.63
C PRO A 68 4.45 8.07 -13.19
N ARG A 69 4.52 6.87 -12.61
CA ARG A 69 4.12 6.59 -11.23
C ARG A 69 5.07 7.24 -10.21
N TYR A 70 6.37 7.26 -10.46
CA TYR A 70 7.31 7.98 -9.59
C TYR A 70 7.26 9.49 -9.81
N TRP A 71 6.99 9.93 -11.03
CA TRP A 71 6.82 11.34 -11.36
C TRP A 71 5.58 11.94 -10.69
N SER A 72 4.47 11.19 -10.65
CA SER A 72 3.26 11.61 -9.94
C SER A 72 3.45 11.71 -8.42
N ALA A 73 4.34 10.88 -7.85
CA ALA A 73 4.68 10.95 -6.42
C ALA A 73 5.33 12.28 -6.02
N ARG A 74 5.84 13.09 -6.95
CA ARG A 74 6.33 14.45 -6.64
C ARG A 74 5.23 15.40 -6.17
N LYS A 75 3.95 15.11 -6.46
CA LYS A 75 2.82 15.81 -5.83
C LYS A 75 2.83 15.68 -4.31
N LEU A 76 3.35 14.56 -3.79
CA LEU A 76 3.49 14.35 -2.35
C LEU A 76 4.44 15.36 -1.70
N ARG A 77 5.48 15.83 -2.40
CA ARG A 77 6.37 16.90 -1.87
C ARG A 77 5.62 18.21 -1.67
N SER A 78 4.71 18.56 -2.58
CA SER A 78 3.85 19.74 -2.43
C SER A 78 2.88 19.59 -1.25
N LEU A 79 2.29 18.40 -1.10
CA LEU A 79 1.43 18.06 0.04
C LEU A 79 2.19 18.10 1.37
N LEU A 80 3.36 17.48 1.47
CA LEU A 80 4.21 17.52 2.66
C LEU A 80 4.68 18.94 2.99
N LYS A 81 4.98 19.77 1.99
CA LYS A 81 5.33 21.18 2.23
C LYS A 81 4.13 21.99 2.73
N ARG A 82 2.92 21.66 2.30
CA ARG A 82 1.68 22.34 2.71
C ARG A 82 1.12 21.86 4.05
N TRP A 83 1.29 20.58 4.38
CA TRP A 83 0.59 19.92 5.50
C TRP A 83 1.51 19.13 6.43
N GLY A 84 2.83 19.06 6.16
CA GLY A 84 3.77 18.22 6.92
C GLY A 84 3.92 18.60 8.40
N THR A 85 3.49 19.80 8.80
CA THR A 85 3.45 20.25 10.20
C THR A 85 2.10 20.05 10.87
N GLN A 86 1.05 19.69 10.12
CA GLN A 86 -0.27 19.39 10.66
C GLN A 86 -0.46 17.87 10.65
N MET A 87 -0.14 17.23 11.78
CA MET A 87 -0.60 15.86 12.00
C MET A 87 -2.13 15.89 11.99
N PRO A 88 -2.81 14.95 11.30
CA PRO A 88 -4.26 14.86 11.41
C PRO A 88 -4.60 14.70 12.88
N GLN A 89 -5.40 15.62 13.43
CA GLN A 89 -5.93 15.46 14.78
C GLN A 89 -6.69 14.14 14.79
N SER A 90 -6.22 13.19 15.59
CA SER A 90 -6.91 11.93 15.81
C SER A 90 -8.30 12.27 16.31
N SER A 91 -9.30 12.15 15.43
CA SER A 91 -10.71 12.16 15.81
C SER A 91 -10.88 10.94 16.73
N GLN A 92 -10.81 11.19 18.04
CA GLN A 92 -11.22 10.24 19.05
C GLN A 92 -12.71 9.99 18.79
N HIS A 93 -13.01 8.80 18.29
CA HIS A 93 -14.35 8.27 18.18
C HIS A 93 -14.34 6.86 18.76
#